data_AF-A0A0Q4CFV4-F1
#
_entry.id   AF-A0A0Q4CFV4-F1
#
_cell.length_a   1.000
_cell.length_b   1.000
_cell.length_c   1.000
_cell.angle_alpha   90.00
_cell.angle_beta   90.00
_cell.angle_gamma   90.00
#
_symmetry.space_group_name_H-M   'P 1'
#
loop_
_entity.id
_entity.type
_entity.pdbx_description
1 polymer ?
#
loop_
_entity_poly.entity_id
_entity_poly.type
_entity_poly.pdbx_seq_one_letter_code
_entity_poly.pdbx_strand_id
1 'polypeptide(L)'
;MPNTGLTIDTATFTDNPTDYQVEFTGTVDDEQQQFAVKYSALEALAGEQTLDDPLSVAQAQTARLAEAAGKALGRGQASDLVTIGEGDLL
;
A
#
# COMPACT_ATOMS: atom_id res chain seq x y z
N MET A 1 8.48 17.34 -6.29
CA MET A 1 7.68 16.11 -6.13
C MET A 1 7.00 16.23 -4.78
N PRO A 2 5.67 16.11 -4.68
CA PRO A 2 5.02 16.19 -3.38
C PRO A 2 5.39 14.92 -2.61
N ASN A 3 6.36 15.05 -1.70
CA ASN A 3 6.54 14.07 -0.64
C ASN A 3 5.24 14.11 0.18
N THR A 4 4.43 13.07 0.09
CA THR A 4 3.29 12.83 0.99
C THR A 4 3.73 12.66 2.46
N GLY A 5 5.03 12.80 2.77
CA GLY A 5 5.61 12.56 4.09
C GLY A 5 5.71 11.08 4.44
N LEU A 6 5.18 10.20 3.60
CA LEU A 6 5.07 8.77 3.87
C LEU A 6 6.30 8.01 3.36
N THR A 7 6.97 7.33 4.28
CA THR A 7 8.09 6.41 3.98
C THR A 7 7.66 4.99 4.27
N ILE A 8 7.61 4.13 3.25
CA ILE A 8 7.26 2.72 3.42
C ILE A 8 8.49 1.93 3.89
N ASP A 9 8.33 1.09 4.91
CA ASP A 9 9.35 0.12 5.31
C ASP A 9 9.18 -1.21 4.55
N THR A 10 10.02 -1.43 3.55
CA THR A 10 9.98 -2.64 2.71
C THR A 10 10.30 -3.92 3.46
N ALA A 11 10.98 -3.85 4.61
CA ALA A 11 11.28 -5.03 5.42
C ALA A 11 10.05 -5.58 6.16
N THR A 12 8.98 -4.79 6.25
CA THR A 12 7.74 -5.16 6.96
C THR A 12 6.68 -5.77 6.05
N PHE A 13 6.97 -5.93 4.76
CA PHE A 13 6.03 -6.49 3.80
C PHE A 13 5.70 -7.93 4.17
N THR A 14 4.41 -8.19 4.35
CA THR A 14 3.87 -9.50 4.69
C THR A 14 2.71 -9.80 3.75
N ASP A 15 2.77 -10.95 3.11
CA ASP A 15 1.66 -11.41 2.27
C ASP A 15 0.56 -12.01 3.14
N ASN A 16 -0.67 -11.55 2.94
CA ASN A 16 -1.87 -12.11 3.56
C ASN A 16 -2.82 -12.62 2.45
N PRO A 17 -2.64 -13.88 2.01
CA PRO A 17 -3.49 -14.47 0.99
C PRO A 17 -4.91 -14.79 1.48
N THR A 18 -5.15 -14.76 2.79
CA THR A 18 -6.50 -14.99 3.35
C THR A 18 -7.42 -13.82 3.04
N ASP A 19 -6.89 -12.60 3.14
CA ASP A 19 -7.61 -11.35 2.85
C ASP A 19 -7.30 -10.77 1.45
N TYR A 20 -6.52 -11.50 0.64
CA TYR A 20 -6.05 -11.09 -0.69
C TYR A 20 -5.37 -9.71 -0.65
N GLN A 21 -4.43 -9.54 0.27
CA GLN A 21 -3.75 -8.27 0.50
C GLN A 21 -2.29 -8.45 0.92
N VAL A 22 -1.50 -7.42 0.68
CA VAL A 22 -0.14 -7.31 1.20
C VAL A 22 -0.12 -6.24 2.28
N GLU A 23 0.38 -6.59 3.45
CA GLU A 23 0.46 -5.72 4.63
C GLU A 23 1.86 -5.17 4.78
N PHE A 24 1.98 -3.90 5.17
CA PHE A 24 3.26 -3.24 5.40
C PHE A 24 3.09 -2.09 6.39
N THR A 25 4.20 -1.62 6.92
CA THR A 25 4.25 -0.44 7.79
C THR A 25 4.83 0.73 7.03
N GLY A 26 4.25 1.90 7.20
CA GLY A 26 4.80 3.16 6.71
C GLY A 26 4.92 4.17 7.84
N THR A 27 5.90 5.05 7.75
CA THR A 27 6.08 6.19 8.65
C THR A 27 5.47 7.42 8.00
N VAL A 28 4.55 8.09 8.70
CA VAL A 28 3.95 9.38 8.30
C VAL A 28 4.12 10.34 9.48
N ASP A 29 4.72 11.51 9.25
CA ASP A 29 4.93 12.52 10.30
C ASP A 29 5.60 11.95 11.58
N ASP A 30 6.61 11.09 11.40
CA ASP A 30 7.33 10.35 12.45
C ASP A 30 6.50 9.30 13.24
N GLU A 31 5.25 9.04 12.84
CA GLU A 31 4.40 8.00 13.41
C GLU A 31 4.34 6.77 12.50
N GLN A 32 4.44 5.57 13.09
CA GLN A 32 4.25 4.31 12.35
C GLN A 32 2.77 4.03 12.16
N GLN A 33 2.38 3.74 10.93
CA GLN A 33 1.03 3.38 10.53
C GLN A 33 1.05 2.06 9.77
N GLN A 34 0.12 1.17 10.10
CA GLN A 34 -0.09 -0.09 9.39
C GLN A 34 -0.94 0.17 8.15
N PHE A 35 -0.51 -0.37 7.01
CA PHE A 35 -1.19 -0.33 5.73
C PHE A 35 -1.40 -1.74 5.19
N ALA A 36 -2.45 -1.92 4.42
CA ALA A 36 -2.69 -3.09 3.59
C ALA A 36 -3.02 -2.64 2.18
N VAL A 37 -2.49 -3.30 1.15
CA VAL A 37 -2.89 -3.08 -0.24
C VAL A 37 -3.54 -4.34 -0.79
N LYS A 38 -4.74 -4.21 -1.36
CA LYS A 38 -5.45 -5.33 -1.98
C LYS A 38 -4.72 -5.79 -3.24
N TYR A 39 -4.77 -7.09 -3.52
CA TYR A 39 -4.20 -7.64 -4.75
C TYR A 39 -4.77 -6.97 -6.00
N SER A 40 -6.07 -6.68 -6.03
CA SER A 40 -6.68 -5.98 -7.17
C SER A 40 -6.11 -4.57 -7.38
N ALA A 41 -5.70 -3.90 -6.31
CA ALA A 41 -5.00 -2.62 -6.39
C ALA A 41 -3.55 -2.80 -6.89
N LEU A 42 -2.85 -3.85 -6.44
CA LEU A 42 -1.52 -4.18 -6.96
C LEU A 42 -1.56 -4.56 -8.44
N GLU A 43 -2.58 -5.30 -8.87
CA GLU A 43 -2.84 -5.67 -10.27
C GLU A 43 -3.05 -4.42 -11.12
N ALA A 44 -3.89 -3.49 -10.67
CA ALA A 44 -4.09 -2.21 -11.34
C ALA A 44 -2.82 -1.33 -11.37
N LEU A 45 -1.99 -1.37 -10.32
CA LEU A 45 -0.70 -0.68 -10.28
C LEU A 45 0.33 -1.29 -11.24
N ALA A 46 0.38 -2.61 -11.32
CA ALA A 46 1.27 -3.34 -12.21
C ALA A 46 0.80 -3.31 -13.67
N GLY A 47 -0.50 -3.09 -13.90
CA GLY A 47 -1.14 -3.25 -15.20
C GLY A 47 -1.30 -4.72 -15.61
N GLU A 48 -1.32 -5.63 -14.64
CA GLU A 48 -1.41 -7.08 -14.84
C GLU A 48 -2.74 -7.61 -14.30
N GLN A 49 -3.29 -8.66 -14.91
CA GLN A 49 -4.57 -9.24 -14.45
C GLN A 49 -4.42 -10.22 -13.28
N THR A 50 -3.22 -10.75 -13.07
CA THR A 50 -2.92 -11.72 -12.01
C THR A 50 -1.48 -11.52 -11.56
N LEU A 51 -1.23 -11.56 -10.26
CA LEU A 51 0.12 -11.45 -9.70
C LEU A 51 0.64 -12.84 -9.33
N ASP A 52 1.78 -13.24 -9.91
CA ASP A 52 2.49 -14.45 -9.47
C ASP A 52 3.14 -14.27 -8.09
N ASP A 53 3.60 -13.04 -7.80
CA ASP A 53 4.17 -12.65 -6.51
C ASP A 53 3.71 -11.22 -6.14
N PRO A 54 2.60 -11.08 -5.40
CA PRO A 54 2.08 -9.77 -5.01
C PRO A 54 3.05 -9.00 -4.12
N LEU A 55 3.91 -9.70 -3.36
CA LEU A 55 4.87 -9.08 -2.45
C LEU A 55 5.99 -8.39 -3.25
N SER A 56 6.55 -9.08 -4.24
CA SER A 56 7.57 -8.50 -5.14
C SER A 56 7.02 -7.31 -5.93
N VAL A 57 5.78 -7.39 -6.42
CA VAL A 57 5.13 -6.27 -7.12
C VAL A 57 4.98 -5.07 -6.20
N ALA A 58 4.53 -5.29 -4.97
CA ALA A 58 4.34 -4.22 -4.01
C ALA A 58 5.67 -3.55 -3.62
N GLN A 59 6.74 -4.33 -3.45
CA GLN A 59 8.09 -3.79 -3.24
C GLN A 59 8.58 -2.96 -4.43
N ALA A 60 8.37 -3.45 -5.66
CA ALA A 60 8.74 -2.74 -6.89
C ALA A 60 7.95 -1.43 -7.11
N GLN A 61 6.70 -1.36 -6.63
CA GLN A 61 5.79 -0.23 -6.80
C GLN A 61 5.69 0.68 -5.56
N THR A 62 6.67 0.62 -4.65
CA THR A 62 6.68 1.37 -3.38
C THR A 62 6.43 2.87 -3.53
N ALA A 63 6.99 3.50 -4.56
CA ALA A 63 6.75 4.93 -4.81
C ALA A 63 5.26 5.24 -5.06
N ARG A 64 4.59 4.43 -5.89
CA ARG A 64 3.16 4.57 -6.18
C ARG A 64 2.30 4.20 -4.99
N LEU A 65 2.69 3.18 -4.25
CA LEU A 65 2.02 2.79 -3.00
C LEU A 65 2.09 3.91 -1.97
N ALA A 66 3.21 4.62 -1.85
CA ALA A 66 3.34 5.71 -0.89
C ALA A 66 2.40 6.88 -1.20
N GLU A 67 2.20 7.18 -2.49
CA GLU A 67 1.21 8.17 -2.93
C GLU A 67 -0.23 7.70 -2.64
N ALA A 68 -0.56 6.45 -2.98
CA ALA A 68 -1.88 5.87 -2.72
C ALA A 68 -2.20 5.76 -1.22
N ALA A 69 -1.21 5.36 -0.42
CA ALA A 69 -1.29 5.28 1.03
C ALA A 69 -1.54 6.67 1.65
N GLY A 70 -0.85 7.71 1.16
CA GLY A 70 -1.10 9.08 1.59
C GLY A 70 -2.50 9.57 1.25
N LYS A 71 -3.02 9.24 0.06
CA LYS A 71 -4.42 9.52 -0.31
C LYS A 71 -5.40 8.77 0.59
N ALA A 72 -5.14 7.49 0.88
CA ALA A 72 -6.00 6.66 1.72
C ALA A 72 -6.06 7.18 3.17
N LEU A 73 -4.91 7.57 3.72
CA LEU A 73 -4.79 8.20 5.03
C LEU A 73 -5.55 9.54 5.08
N GLY A 74 -5.38 10.38 4.06
CA GLY A 74 -6.04 11.69 3.96
C GLY A 74 -7.57 11.65 3.87
N ARG A 75 -8.15 10.51 3.47
CA ARG A 75 -9.61 10.31 3.48
C ARG A 75 -10.16 9.93 4.85
N GLY A 76 -9.31 9.86 5.88
CA GLY A 76 -9.76 9.70 7.26
C GLY A 76 -10.18 8.28 7.63
N GLN A 77 -9.57 7.26 7.00
CA GLN A 77 -9.60 5.92 7.61
C GLN A 77 -8.68 5.92 8.84
N ALA A 78 -9.14 6.53 9.93
CA ALA A 78 -8.57 6.37 11.26
C ALA A 78 -8.91 4.96 11.77
N SER A 79 -8.37 3.96 11.09
CA SER A 79 -8.45 2.55 11.45
C SER A 79 -7.04 2.09 11.81
N ASP A 80 -6.94 1.15 12.74
CA ASP A 80 -5.67 0.50 13.09
C ASP A 80 -4.92 -0.05 11.86
N LEU A 81 -5.65 -0.30 10.76
CA LEU A 81 -5.12 -0.69 9.45
C LEU A 81 -5.75 0.15 8.33
N VAL A 82 -4.92 0.87 7.57
CA VAL A 82 -5.36 1.62 6.38
C VAL A 82 -5.34 0.70 5.17
N THR A 83 -6.49 0.46 4.54
CA THR A 83 -6.58 -0.42 3.38
C THR A 83 -6.59 0.40 2.08
N ILE A 84 -5.66 0.08 1.19
CA ILE A 84 -5.46 0.68 -0.12
C ILE A 84 -6.16 -0.22 -1.15
N GLY A 85 -7.21 0.33 -1.77
CA GLY A 85 -7.94 -0.31 -2.86
C GLY A 85 -7.67 0.37 -4.21
N GLU A 86 -8.26 -0.17 -5.29
CA GLU A 86 -8.12 0.40 -6.64
C GLU A 86 -8.57 1.86 -6.74
N GLY A 87 -9.58 2.26 -5.96
CA GLY A 87 -10.08 3.63 -5.93
C GLY A 87 -9.06 4.66 -5.40
N ASP A 88 -7.92 4.20 -4.88
CA ASP A 88 -6.90 5.02 -4.22
C ASP A 88 -5.73 5.31 -5.16
N LEU A 89 -5.69 4.55 -6.24
CA LEU A 89 -4.69 4.62 -7.29
C LEU A 89 -5.00 5.72 -8.30
N LEU A 90 -6.27 6.12 -8.40
CA LEU A 90 -6.79 7.12 -9.35
C LEU A 90 -6.62 8.57 -8.86
#